data_AF-A0A3M5W464-F1
#
_entry.id   AF-A0A3M5W464-F1
#
_cell.length_a   1.000
_cell.length_b   1.000
_cell.length_c   1.000
_cell.angle_alpha   90.00
_cell.angle_beta   90.00
_cell.angle_gamma   90.00
#
_symmetry.space_group_name_H-M   'P 1'
#
loop_
_entity.id
_entity.type
_entity.pdbx_description
1 polymer ?
#
loop_
_entity_poly.entity_id
_entity_poly.type
_entity_poly.pdbx_seq_one_letter_code
_entity_poly.pdbx_strand_id
1 'polypeptide(L)'
;MICFSITSLLTVALGAFCLLQMQEIRSQSETVESGALPSIAMADAIAIGLVKLRSETTRLIANADDPGSVINSKINVERLRNEVEKGFSEYLARVQSGTEHDSIIALQDAYKAFMPGLQEEIALIEQNKLDEARMLANTMLTLQGDMMDMQVQLLRELNKQSAASAVDAAGASYAQARIIALSAIAVVLTLTLLLAWRLSVSIIHPVRQALHIASTIADGDLTEHQIADGKDETAQLLITLGRMRTNLHGTIEQIYAAATQLSQSVQEMGTIAEVSALNLQLQNTEIEQAAVAVNQMSQAAVEVAGNASNTVTESEA
;
A
#
# COMPACT_ATOMS: atom_id res chain seq x y z
N MET A 1 -2.57 11.87 -11.45
CA MET A 1 -1.55 12.07 -10.39
C MET A 1 -2.11 11.87 -8.99
N ILE A 2 -3.19 12.58 -8.59
CA ILE A 2 -3.74 12.52 -7.22
C ILE A 2 -4.08 11.09 -6.74
N CYS A 3 -4.75 10.26 -7.55
CA CYS A 3 -5.07 8.88 -7.15
C CYS A 3 -3.83 8.02 -6.90
N PHE A 4 -2.80 8.12 -7.74
CA PHE A 4 -1.54 7.41 -7.55
C PHE A 4 -0.79 7.89 -6.29
N SER A 5 -0.83 9.20 -6.01
CA SER A 5 -0.28 9.75 -4.77
C SER A 5 -1.03 9.22 -3.53
N ILE A 6 -2.36 9.10 -3.60
CA ILE A 6 -3.18 8.56 -2.51
C ILE A 6 -2.89 7.07 -2.28
N THR A 7 -2.82 6.25 -3.34
CA THR A 7 -2.51 4.81 -3.20
C THR A 7 -1.11 4.58 -2.66
N SER A 8 -0.14 5.39 -3.09
CA SER A 8 1.23 5.32 -2.58
C SER A 8 1.28 5.72 -1.10
N LEU A 9 0.60 6.80 -0.72
CA LEU A 9 0.49 7.24 0.67
C LEU A 9 -0.17 6.20 1.57
N LEU A 10 -1.26 5.56 1.11
CA LEU A 10 -1.93 4.47 1.83
C LEU A 10 -1.00 3.26 2.04
N THR A 11 -0.19 2.93 1.04
CA THR A 11 0.77 1.82 1.13
C THR A 11 1.88 2.12 2.14
N VAL A 12 2.42 3.35 2.12
CA VAL A 12 3.41 3.81 3.11
C VAL A 12 2.81 3.82 4.51
N ALA A 13 1.58 4.32 4.67
CA ALA A 13 0.90 4.34 5.96
C ALA A 13 0.67 2.92 6.52
N LEU A 14 0.27 1.97 5.66
CA LEU A 14 0.14 0.57 6.04
C LEU A 14 1.49 -0.04 6.44
N GLY A 15 2.56 0.25 5.68
CA GLY A 15 3.92 -0.18 6.01
C GLY A 15 4.39 0.36 7.36
N ALA A 16 4.21 1.65 7.61
CA ALA A 16 4.54 2.28 8.89
C ALA A 16 3.73 1.68 10.05
N PHE A 17 2.44 1.44 9.84
CA PHE A 17 1.58 0.79 10.82
C PHE A 17 2.07 -0.63 11.16
N CYS A 18 2.42 -1.44 10.15
CA CYS A 18 2.99 -2.77 10.36
C CYS A 18 4.29 -2.73 11.18
N LEU A 19 5.15 -1.75 10.94
CA LEU A 19 6.40 -1.57 11.71
C LEU A 19 6.13 -1.23 13.17
N LEU A 20 5.19 -0.31 13.44
CA LEU A 20 4.79 0.03 14.82
C LEU A 20 4.22 -1.20 15.54
N GLN A 21 3.39 -1.99 14.86
CA GLN A 21 2.81 -3.19 15.44
C GLN A 21 3.85 -4.28 15.71
N MET A 22 4.87 -4.41 14.85
CA MET A 22 6.01 -5.31 15.08
C MET A 22 6.87 -4.87 16.27
N GLN A 23 7.05 -3.56 16.48
CA GLN A 23 7.74 -3.05 17.66
C GLN A 23 7.01 -3.41 18.96
N GLU A 24 5.68 -3.31 18.98
CA GLU A 24 4.87 -3.70 20.13
C GLU A 24 4.98 -5.21 20.43
N ILE A 25 4.89 -6.05 19.40
CA ILE A 25 5.11 -7.50 19.57
C ILE A 25 6.51 -7.79 20.10
N ARG A 26 7.53 -7.06 19.60
CA ARG A 26 8.91 -7.24 20.04
C ARG A 26 9.12 -6.83 21.50
N SER A 27 8.54 -5.73 21.97
CA SER A 27 8.68 -5.31 23.38
C SER A 27 8.07 -6.35 24.34
N GLN A 28 6.96 -6.98 23.94
CA GLN A 28 6.35 -8.05 24.70
C GLN A 28 7.16 -9.34 24.67
N SER A 29 7.73 -9.72 23.52
CA SER A 29 8.68 -10.84 23.46
C SER A 29 9.91 -10.60 24.31
N GLU A 30 10.45 -9.38 24.32
CA GLU A 30 11.57 -9.01 25.20
C GLU A 30 11.19 -9.13 26.68
N THR A 31 9.94 -8.87 27.06
CA THR A 31 9.49 -9.06 28.46
C THR A 31 9.48 -10.55 28.87
N VAL A 32 9.18 -11.47 27.96
CA VAL A 32 9.24 -12.92 28.22
C VAL A 32 10.69 -13.42 28.24
N GLU A 33 11.48 -13.03 27.25
CA GLU A 33 12.88 -13.48 27.08
C GLU A 33 13.82 -12.87 28.11
N SER A 34 13.62 -11.59 28.44
CA SER A 34 14.41 -10.85 29.42
C SER A 34 13.72 -10.71 30.78
N GLY A 35 12.59 -11.38 31.03
CA GLY A 35 11.92 -11.35 32.33
C GLY A 35 11.94 -12.70 33.01
N ALA A 36 10.95 -13.53 32.68
CA ALA A 36 10.61 -14.73 33.42
C ALA A 36 11.63 -15.87 33.27
N LEU A 37 12.22 -16.07 32.10
CA LEU A 37 13.13 -17.19 31.85
C LEU A 37 14.43 -17.11 32.68
N PRO A 38 15.13 -15.97 32.75
CA PRO A 38 16.28 -15.81 33.64
C PRO A 38 15.94 -15.97 35.12
N SER A 39 14.81 -15.43 35.59
CA SER A 39 14.37 -15.59 36.99
C SER A 39 14.18 -17.06 37.37
N ILE A 40 13.57 -17.87 36.49
CA ILE A 40 13.42 -19.31 36.71
C ILE A 40 14.79 -19.99 36.81
N ALA A 41 15.70 -19.71 35.87
CA ALA A 41 17.03 -20.33 35.87
C ALA A 41 17.85 -19.94 37.11
N MET A 42 17.76 -18.69 37.55
CA MET A 42 18.42 -18.21 38.76
C MET A 42 17.83 -18.83 40.03
N ALA A 43 16.50 -18.93 40.14
CA ALA A 43 15.83 -19.61 41.24
C ALA A 43 16.24 -21.09 41.32
N ASP A 44 16.35 -21.76 40.18
CA ASP A 44 16.81 -23.15 40.09
C ASP A 44 18.27 -23.30 40.52
N ALA A 45 19.16 -22.39 40.11
CA ALA A 45 20.55 -22.41 40.52
C ALA A 45 20.70 -22.25 42.05
N ILE A 46 19.93 -21.32 42.64
CA ILE A 46 19.87 -21.14 44.09
C ILE A 46 19.35 -22.43 44.74
N ALA A 47 18.20 -22.94 44.31
CA ALA A 47 17.59 -24.16 44.84
C ALA A 47 18.55 -25.36 44.82
N ILE A 48 19.29 -25.55 43.72
CA ILE A 48 20.32 -26.60 43.61
C ILE A 48 21.44 -26.37 44.63
N GLY A 49 21.90 -25.13 44.82
CA GLY A 49 22.90 -24.78 45.83
C GLY A 49 22.42 -25.09 47.25
N LEU A 50 21.16 -24.76 47.57
CA LEU A 50 20.54 -25.06 48.86
C LEU A 50 20.41 -26.57 49.11
N VAL A 51 19.97 -27.34 48.12
CA VAL A 51 19.91 -28.81 48.21
C VAL A 51 21.30 -29.42 48.42
N LYS A 52 22.32 -28.89 47.72
CA LYS A 52 23.70 -29.32 47.93
C LYS A 52 24.18 -29.01 49.35
N LEU A 53 23.93 -27.80 49.87
CA LEU A 53 24.24 -27.44 51.26
C LEU A 53 23.55 -28.38 52.26
N ARG A 54 22.28 -28.72 52.04
CA ARG A 54 21.58 -29.68 52.90
C ARG A 54 22.17 -31.08 52.80
N SER A 55 22.63 -31.50 51.61
CA SER A 55 23.32 -32.79 51.46
C SER A 55 24.68 -32.82 52.17
N GLU A 56 25.34 -31.68 52.35
CA GLU A 56 26.60 -31.57 53.11
C GLU A 56 26.41 -31.92 54.58
N THR A 57 25.29 -31.51 55.20
CA THR A 57 25.01 -31.78 56.63
C THR A 57 25.02 -33.28 56.91
N THR A 58 24.33 -34.05 56.08
CA THR A 58 24.28 -35.51 56.21
C THR A 58 25.63 -36.15 55.90
N ARG A 59 26.38 -35.62 54.91
CA ARG A 59 27.71 -36.15 54.55
C ARG A 59 28.74 -35.90 55.64
N LEU A 60 28.66 -34.75 56.33
CA LEU A 60 29.52 -34.38 57.45
C LEU A 60 29.34 -35.37 58.62
N ILE A 61 28.09 -35.69 58.99
CA ILE A 61 27.82 -36.68 60.03
C ILE A 61 28.26 -38.08 59.59
N ALA A 62 27.98 -38.48 58.35
CA ALA A 62 28.28 -39.82 57.85
C ALA A 62 29.78 -40.12 57.76
N ASN A 63 30.62 -39.11 57.55
CA ASN A 63 32.07 -39.24 57.41
C ASN A 63 32.84 -38.52 58.53
N ALA A 64 32.21 -38.34 59.69
CA ALA A 64 32.80 -37.63 60.82
C ALA A 64 34.10 -38.29 61.33
N ASP A 65 34.24 -39.61 61.12
CA ASP A 65 35.41 -40.39 61.54
C ASP A 65 36.66 -40.16 60.65
N ASP A 66 36.50 -39.55 59.47
CA ASP A 66 37.59 -39.22 58.55
C ASP A 66 37.86 -37.70 58.51
N PRO A 67 38.95 -37.22 59.15
CA PRO A 67 39.33 -35.81 59.15
C PRO A 67 39.48 -35.22 57.74
N GLY A 68 39.94 -36.01 56.76
CA GLY A 68 40.08 -35.56 55.38
C GLY A 68 38.73 -35.24 54.74
N SER A 69 37.74 -36.11 54.96
CA SER A 69 36.36 -35.91 54.49
C SER A 69 35.67 -34.71 55.15
N VAL A 70 35.93 -34.46 56.44
CA VAL A 70 35.41 -33.28 57.16
C VAL A 70 36.01 -32.00 56.58
N ILE A 71 37.33 -31.94 56.37
CA ILE A 71 37.99 -30.78 55.76
C ILE A 71 37.45 -30.50 54.35
N ASN A 72 37.31 -31.53 53.51
CA ASN A 72 36.76 -31.38 52.16
C ASN A 72 35.31 -30.88 52.19
N SER A 73 34.50 -31.36 53.13
CA SER A 73 33.11 -30.92 53.26
C SER A 73 33.01 -29.47 53.73
N LYS A 74 33.87 -29.02 54.64
CA LYS A 74 33.98 -27.58 55.01
C LYS A 74 34.33 -26.70 53.82
N ILE A 75 35.30 -27.11 52.99
CA ILE A 75 35.66 -26.38 51.76
C ILE A 75 34.46 -26.32 50.81
N ASN A 76 33.73 -27.42 50.64
CA ASN A 76 32.53 -27.46 49.80
C ASN A 76 31.40 -26.59 50.33
N VAL A 77 31.17 -26.58 51.65
CA VAL A 77 30.18 -25.70 52.30
C VAL A 77 30.53 -24.25 52.05
N GLU A 78 31.77 -23.82 52.26
CA GLU A 78 32.20 -22.44 51.99
C GLU A 78 32.04 -22.03 50.52
N ARG A 79 32.40 -22.94 49.58
CA ARG A 79 32.21 -22.70 48.15
C ARG A 79 30.72 -22.54 47.80
N LEU A 80 29.88 -23.46 48.28
CA LEU A 80 28.43 -23.42 48.04
C LEU A 80 27.78 -22.20 48.67
N ARG A 81 28.21 -21.80 49.88
CA ARG A 81 27.77 -20.57 50.56
C ARG A 81 27.99 -19.37 49.64
N ASN A 82 29.21 -19.21 49.13
CA ASN A 82 29.55 -18.10 48.25
C ASN A 82 28.75 -18.13 46.93
N GLU A 83 28.51 -19.32 46.35
CA GLU A 83 27.68 -19.47 45.14
C GLU A 83 26.22 -19.08 45.38
N VAL A 84 25.64 -19.52 46.50
CA VAL A 84 24.25 -19.21 46.89
C VAL A 84 24.08 -17.73 47.20
N GLU A 85 24.99 -17.14 47.98
CA GLU A 85 24.96 -15.70 48.31
C GLU A 85 25.10 -14.83 47.06
N LYS A 86 25.99 -15.21 46.15
CA LYS A 86 26.10 -14.57 44.84
C LYS A 86 24.79 -14.69 44.05
N GLY A 87 24.19 -15.88 44.03
CA GLY A 87 22.90 -16.11 43.37
C GLY A 87 21.79 -15.21 43.91
N PHE A 88 21.66 -15.08 45.24
CA PHE A 88 20.70 -14.15 45.85
C PHE A 88 20.98 -12.69 45.46
N SER A 89 22.25 -12.27 45.47
CA SER A 89 22.63 -10.90 45.07
C SER A 89 22.28 -10.61 43.62
N GLU A 90 22.55 -11.53 42.70
CA GLU A 90 22.24 -11.37 41.27
C GLU A 90 20.73 -11.37 41.02
N TYR A 91 19.97 -12.20 41.75
CA TYR A 91 18.51 -12.24 41.69
C TYR A 91 17.89 -10.91 42.16
N LEU A 92 18.27 -10.43 43.34
CA LEU A 92 17.75 -9.19 43.93
C LEU A 92 18.15 -7.93 43.16
N ALA A 93 19.28 -7.96 42.44
CA ALA A 93 19.66 -6.86 41.55
C ALA A 93 18.70 -6.71 40.35
N ARG A 94 18.13 -7.84 39.88
CA ARG A 94 17.20 -7.90 38.76
C ARG A 94 15.77 -7.59 39.18
N VAL A 95 15.33 -8.19 40.28
CA VAL A 95 13.94 -8.10 40.76
C VAL A 95 13.93 -7.21 41.98
N GLN A 96 13.53 -5.94 41.80
CA GLN A 96 13.66 -4.91 42.85
C GLN A 96 12.38 -4.68 43.67
N SER A 97 11.24 -5.21 43.24
CA SER A 97 9.96 -5.03 43.93
C SER A 97 8.92 -6.07 43.50
N GLY A 98 7.82 -6.16 44.25
CA GLY A 98 6.70 -7.06 43.97
C GLY A 98 6.77 -8.39 44.69
N THR A 99 5.82 -9.27 44.42
CA THR A 99 5.67 -10.56 45.11
C THR A 99 6.85 -11.50 44.90
N GLU A 100 7.49 -11.46 43.72
CA GLU A 100 8.70 -12.23 43.43
C GLU A 100 9.88 -11.75 44.29
N HIS A 101 10.05 -10.43 44.44
CA HIS A 101 11.06 -9.81 45.32
C HIS A 101 10.85 -10.23 46.78
N ASP A 102 9.62 -10.17 47.27
CA ASP A 102 9.32 -10.54 48.66
C ASP A 102 9.56 -12.04 48.91
N SER A 103 9.25 -12.89 47.91
CA SER A 103 9.49 -14.33 47.99
C SER A 103 10.98 -14.69 47.98
N ILE A 104 11.82 -14.01 47.19
CA ILE A 104 13.27 -14.27 47.20
C ILE A 104 13.92 -13.77 48.50
N ILE A 105 13.43 -12.67 49.10
CA ILE A 105 13.86 -12.23 50.43
C ILE A 105 13.50 -13.28 51.49
N ALA A 106 12.27 -13.79 51.48
CA ALA A 106 11.85 -14.83 52.42
C ALA A 106 12.71 -16.10 52.30
N LEU A 107 13.08 -16.49 51.07
CA LEU A 107 14.01 -17.59 50.83
C LEU A 107 15.43 -17.26 51.35
N GLN A 108 15.91 -16.03 51.13
CA GLN A 108 17.22 -15.59 51.63
C GLN A 108 17.27 -15.61 53.16
N ASP A 109 16.19 -15.19 53.83
CA ASP A 109 16.12 -15.17 55.28
C ASP A 109 16.03 -16.58 55.86
N ALA A 110 15.31 -17.50 55.21
CA ALA A 110 15.33 -18.93 55.56
C ALA A 110 16.74 -19.52 55.43
N TYR A 111 17.46 -19.19 54.36
CA TYR A 111 18.87 -19.57 54.17
C TYR A 111 19.77 -18.99 55.28
N LYS A 112 19.65 -17.70 55.61
CA LYS A 112 20.42 -17.08 56.70
C LYS A 112 20.12 -17.72 58.06
N ALA A 113 18.90 -18.17 58.28
CA ALA A 113 18.52 -18.87 59.50
C ALA A 113 19.13 -20.29 59.58
N PHE A 114 19.33 -20.96 58.45
CA PHE A 114 19.93 -22.29 58.35
C PHE A 114 21.45 -22.29 58.62
N MET A 115 22.17 -21.27 58.15
CA MET A 115 23.64 -21.23 58.22
C MET A 115 24.24 -21.35 59.63
N PRO A 116 23.72 -20.67 60.68
CA PRO A 116 24.22 -20.83 62.04
C PRO A 116 24.13 -22.27 62.55
N GLY A 117 23.04 -22.98 62.23
CA GLY A 117 22.88 -24.39 62.62
C GLY A 117 23.91 -25.29 61.94
N LEU A 118 24.20 -25.05 60.65
CA LEU A 118 25.22 -25.80 59.92
C LEU A 118 26.62 -25.53 60.49
N GLN A 119 26.90 -24.29 60.87
CA GLN A 119 28.18 -23.94 61.46
C GLN A 119 28.37 -24.57 62.84
N GLU A 120 27.30 -24.64 63.63
CA GLU A 120 27.30 -25.34 64.93
C GLU A 120 27.44 -26.86 64.75
N GLU A 121 26.78 -27.47 63.76
CA GLU A 121 26.95 -28.88 63.43
C GLU A 121 28.42 -29.21 63.13
N ILE A 122 29.08 -28.40 62.29
CA ILE A 122 30.51 -28.54 61.99
C ILE A 122 31.35 -28.42 63.27
N ALA A 123 31.06 -27.44 64.13
CA ALA A 123 31.79 -27.23 65.38
C ALA A 123 31.62 -28.39 66.37
N LEU A 124 30.43 -28.99 66.44
CA LEU A 124 30.15 -30.18 67.25
C LEU A 124 30.90 -31.41 66.74
N ILE A 125 30.98 -31.60 65.42
CA ILE A 125 31.77 -32.67 64.79
C ILE A 125 33.27 -32.50 65.11
N GLU A 126 33.81 -31.28 65.00
CA GLU A 126 35.21 -30.99 65.35
C GLU A 126 35.52 -31.21 66.85
N GLN A 127 34.53 -31.01 67.71
CA GLN A 127 34.61 -31.31 69.15
C GLN A 127 34.35 -32.79 69.48
N ASN A 128 34.15 -33.65 68.48
CA ASN A 128 33.82 -35.07 68.62
C ASN A 128 32.49 -35.33 69.37
N LYS A 129 31.55 -34.38 69.33
CA LYS A 129 30.22 -34.46 69.94
C LYS A 129 29.16 -34.91 68.93
N LEU A 130 29.34 -36.12 68.40
CA LEU A 130 28.54 -36.61 67.27
C LEU A 130 27.04 -36.79 67.57
N ASP A 131 26.68 -37.13 68.81
CA ASP A 131 25.27 -37.28 69.19
C ASP A 131 24.54 -35.95 69.24
N GLU A 132 25.20 -34.88 69.73
CA GLU A 132 24.67 -33.52 69.70
C GLU A 132 24.53 -33.02 68.25
N ALA A 133 25.54 -33.26 67.40
CA ALA A 133 25.49 -32.93 65.97
C ALA A 133 24.31 -33.64 65.26
N ARG A 134 24.12 -34.94 65.52
CA ARG A 134 22.99 -35.71 64.98
C ARG A 134 21.64 -35.19 65.45
N MET A 135 21.51 -34.79 66.71
CA MET A 135 20.27 -34.20 67.19
C MET A 135 19.99 -32.87 66.50
N LEU A 136 20.98 -32.00 66.36
CA LEU A 136 20.84 -30.71 65.66
C LEU A 136 20.44 -30.91 64.19
N ALA A 137 21.09 -31.85 63.50
CA ALA A 137 20.80 -32.20 62.11
C ALA A 137 19.36 -32.71 61.92
N ASN A 138 18.94 -33.68 62.74
CA ASN A 138 17.63 -34.34 62.63
C ASN A 138 16.46 -33.49 63.16
N THR A 139 16.73 -32.36 63.83
CA THR A 139 15.70 -31.48 64.37
C THR A 139 15.74 -30.12 63.69
N MET A 140 16.54 -29.19 64.22
CA MET A 140 16.59 -27.80 63.78
C MET A 140 16.95 -27.66 62.30
N LEU A 141 18.01 -28.35 61.84
CA LEU A 141 18.45 -28.24 60.44
C LEU A 141 17.48 -28.89 59.46
N THR A 142 16.83 -29.98 59.86
CA THR A 142 15.75 -30.59 59.05
C THR A 142 14.58 -29.63 58.91
N LEU A 143 14.11 -29.04 60.01
CA LEU A 143 13.01 -28.07 59.99
C LEU A 143 13.34 -26.83 59.14
N GLN A 144 14.54 -26.27 59.30
CA GLN A 144 14.99 -25.12 58.52
C GLN A 144 15.17 -25.47 57.04
N GLY A 145 15.66 -26.67 56.74
CA GLY A 145 15.73 -27.20 55.37
C GLY A 145 14.35 -27.32 54.72
N ASP A 146 13.36 -27.84 55.45
CA ASP A 146 11.98 -27.95 54.96
C ASP A 146 11.33 -26.59 54.74
N MET A 147 11.63 -25.60 55.59
CA MET A 147 11.21 -24.21 55.39
C MET A 147 11.83 -23.60 54.12
N MET A 148 13.12 -23.84 53.88
CA MET A 148 13.78 -23.40 52.64
C MET A 148 13.15 -24.07 51.41
N ASP A 149 12.87 -25.38 51.46
CA ASP A 149 12.21 -26.10 50.37
C ASP A 149 10.82 -25.51 50.07
N MET A 150 10.05 -25.14 51.11
CA MET A 150 8.76 -24.46 50.94
C MET A 150 8.91 -23.10 50.26
N GLN A 151 9.90 -22.30 50.65
CA GLN A 151 10.16 -20.99 50.03
C GLN A 151 10.64 -21.12 48.57
N VAL A 152 11.45 -22.13 48.26
CA VAL A 152 11.83 -22.46 46.88
C VAL A 152 10.60 -22.82 46.04
N GLN A 153 9.70 -23.64 46.58
CA GLN A 153 8.46 -24.02 45.87
C GLN A 153 7.56 -22.82 45.61
N LEU A 154 7.40 -21.93 46.60
CA LEU A 154 6.62 -20.70 46.46
C LEU A 154 7.21 -19.81 45.35
N LEU A 155 8.53 -19.58 45.37
CA LEU A 155 9.20 -18.77 44.35
C LEU A 155 9.06 -19.39 42.95
N ARG A 156 9.21 -20.71 42.83
CA ARG A 156 9.03 -21.42 41.55
C ARG A 156 7.61 -21.29 41.01
N GLU A 157 6.60 -21.43 41.87
CA GLU A 157 5.20 -21.32 41.44
C GLU A 157 4.86 -19.89 41.01
N LEU A 158 5.37 -18.87 41.74
CA LEU A 158 5.25 -17.47 41.33
C LEU A 158 5.90 -17.22 39.97
N ASN A 159 7.13 -17.70 39.77
CA ASN A 159 7.83 -17.54 38.49
C ASN A 159 7.09 -18.24 37.34
N LYS A 160 6.53 -19.43 37.59
CA LYS A 160 5.72 -20.17 36.61
C LYS A 160 4.41 -19.45 36.27
N GLN A 161 3.72 -18.91 37.27
CA GLN A 161 2.50 -18.15 37.07
C GLN A 161 2.75 -16.85 36.31
N SER A 162 3.83 -16.13 36.63
CA SER A 162 4.26 -14.94 35.89
C SER A 162 4.60 -15.27 34.45
N ALA A 163 5.34 -16.37 34.20
CA ALA A 163 5.64 -16.82 32.85
C ALA A 163 4.38 -17.18 32.04
N ALA A 164 3.43 -17.91 32.65
CA ALA A 164 2.17 -18.26 32.00
C ALA A 164 1.34 -17.00 31.66
N SER A 165 1.23 -16.07 32.61
CA SER A 165 0.51 -14.81 32.40
C SER A 165 1.14 -13.95 31.30
N ALA A 166 2.47 -13.93 31.21
CA ALA A 166 3.18 -13.22 30.15
C ALA A 166 2.95 -13.86 28.77
N VAL A 167 2.90 -15.19 28.69
CA VAL A 167 2.57 -15.93 27.46
C VAL A 167 1.12 -15.64 27.03
N ASP A 168 0.17 -15.66 27.96
CA ASP A 168 -1.24 -15.37 27.67
C ASP A 168 -1.44 -13.91 27.20
N ALA A 169 -0.77 -12.96 27.85
CA ALA A 169 -0.78 -11.55 27.46
C ALA A 169 -0.17 -11.33 26.07
N ALA A 170 0.94 -12.02 25.75
CA ALA A 170 1.55 -11.99 24.43
C ALA A 170 0.61 -12.59 23.37
N GLY A 171 -0.09 -13.69 23.69
CA GLY A 171 -1.08 -14.31 22.82
C GLY A 171 -2.27 -13.40 22.52
N ALA A 172 -2.81 -12.74 23.55
CA ALA A 172 -3.91 -11.78 23.40
C ALA A 172 -3.49 -10.55 22.56
N SER A 173 -2.30 -10.01 22.82
CA SER A 173 -1.76 -8.88 22.06
C SER A 173 -1.50 -9.25 20.60
N TYR A 174 -1.00 -10.46 20.33
CA TYR A 174 -0.85 -10.97 18.97
C TYR A 174 -2.20 -11.09 18.24
N ALA A 175 -3.23 -11.63 18.91
CA ALA A 175 -4.57 -11.73 18.33
C ALA A 175 -5.15 -10.35 17.99
N GLN A 176 -4.98 -9.38 18.89
CA GLN A 176 -5.42 -8.00 18.68
C GLN A 176 -4.65 -7.34 17.52
N ALA A 177 -3.32 -7.45 17.51
CA ALA A 177 -2.46 -6.96 16.43
C ALA A 177 -2.88 -7.55 15.07
N ARG A 178 -3.20 -8.85 15.03
CA ARG A 178 -3.68 -9.52 13.83
C ARG A 178 -5.02 -8.96 13.35
N ILE A 179 -5.98 -8.72 14.26
CA ILE A 179 -7.28 -8.14 13.91
C ILE A 179 -7.11 -6.71 13.35
N ILE A 180 -6.27 -5.89 13.98
CA ILE A 180 -6.03 -4.51 13.51
C ILE A 180 -5.28 -4.51 12.16
N ALA A 181 -4.30 -5.40 11.98
CA ALA A 181 -3.61 -5.53 10.70
C ALA A 181 -4.58 -5.97 9.57
N LEU A 182 -5.43 -6.96 9.83
CA LEU A 182 -6.43 -7.42 8.86
C LEU A 182 -7.46 -6.34 8.53
N SER A 183 -7.91 -5.56 9.52
CA SER A 183 -8.85 -4.46 9.28
C SER A 183 -8.21 -3.32 8.49
N ALA A 184 -6.96 -2.96 8.79
CA ALA A 184 -6.19 -1.99 8.02
C ALA A 184 -6.02 -2.42 6.56
N ILE A 185 -5.66 -3.68 6.32
CA ILE A 185 -5.56 -4.26 4.97
C ILE A 185 -6.91 -4.18 4.25
N ALA A 186 -8.01 -4.57 4.92
CA ALA A 186 -9.35 -4.53 4.33
C ALA A 186 -9.77 -3.10 3.94
N VAL A 187 -9.47 -2.10 4.78
CA VAL A 187 -9.74 -0.68 4.49
C VAL A 187 -8.93 -0.22 3.28
N VAL A 188 -7.62 -0.49 3.25
CA VAL A 188 -6.76 -0.09 2.13
C VAL A 188 -7.19 -0.76 0.84
N LEU A 189 -7.53 -2.06 0.86
CA LEU A 189 -8.06 -2.77 -0.30
C LEU A 189 -9.37 -2.15 -0.80
N THR A 190 -10.30 -1.87 0.10
CA THR A 190 -11.60 -1.27 -0.25
C THR A 190 -11.43 0.10 -0.88
N LEU A 191 -10.57 0.95 -0.31
CA LEU A 191 -10.26 2.27 -0.85
C LEU A 191 -9.57 2.17 -2.23
N THR A 192 -8.64 1.23 -2.39
CA THR A 192 -7.94 1.01 -3.66
C THR A 192 -8.91 0.55 -4.75
N LEU A 193 -9.83 -0.36 -4.43
CA LEU A 193 -10.85 -0.84 -5.36
C LEU A 193 -11.82 0.27 -5.77
N LEU A 194 -12.24 1.10 -4.80
CA LEU A 194 -13.12 2.25 -5.04
C LEU A 194 -12.42 3.30 -5.92
N LEU A 195 -11.15 3.60 -5.67
CA LEU A 195 -10.35 4.49 -6.52
C LEU A 195 -10.16 3.93 -7.92
N ALA A 196 -9.87 2.63 -8.06
CA ALA A 196 -9.72 1.97 -9.35
C ALA A 196 -11.02 2.00 -10.17
N TRP A 197 -12.16 1.77 -9.52
CA TRP A 197 -13.46 1.89 -10.15
C TRP A 197 -13.73 3.33 -10.61
N ARG A 198 -13.47 4.31 -9.74
CA ARG A 198 -13.70 5.73 -10.04
C ARG A 198 -12.79 6.23 -11.16
N LEU A 199 -11.54 5.77 -11.23
CA LEU A 199 -10.63 6.03 -12.36
C LEU A 199 -11.11 5.37 -13.66
N SER A 200 -11.65 4.16 -13.58
CA SER A 200 -12.19 3.47 -14.76
C SER A 200 -13.36 4.22 -15.38
N VAL A 201 -14.26 4.75 -14.56
CA VAL A 201 -15.38 5.56 -15.06
C VAL A 201 -14.92 6.95 -15.50
N SER A 202 -14.01 7.60 -14.77
CA SER A 202 -13.63 8.99 -15.03
C SER A 202 -12.59 9.17 -16.14
N ILE A 203 -11.79 8.15 -16.47
CA ILE A 203 -10.72 8.26 -17.47
C ILE A 203 -10.90 7.24 -18.59
N ILE A 204 -11.02 5.95 -18.24
CA ILE A 204 -11.04 4.88 -19.27
C ILE A 204 -12.27 5.03 -20.16
N HIS A 205 -13.44 5.35 -19.59
CA HIS A 205 -14.67 5.50 -20.36
C HIS A 205 -14.66 6.72 -21.32
N PRO A 206 -14.36 7.95 -20.87
CA PRO A 206 -14.28 9.11 -21.77
C PRO A 206 -13.19 8.99 -22.84
N VAL A 207 -12.04 8.38 -22.52
CA VAL A 207 -10.97 8.17 -23.50
C VAL A 207 -11.39 7.17 -24.58
N ARG A 208 -12.11 6.10 -24.22
CA ARG A 208 -12.69 5.18 -25.21
C ARG A 208 -13.73 5.87 -26.09
N GLN A 209 -14.55 6.74 -25.51
CA GLN A 209 -15.51 7.54 -26.26
C GLN A 209 -14.80 8.51 -27.23
N ALA A 210 -13.73 9.17 -26.79
CA ALA A 210 -12.93 10.06 -27.62
C ALA A 210 -12.31 9.31 -28.80
N LEU A 211 -11.78 8.10 -28.55
CA LEU A 211 -11.26 7.23 -29.60
C LEU A 211 -12.34 6.83 -30.61
N HIS A 212 -13.55 6.52 -30.13
CA HIS A 212 -14.68 6.18 -31.00
C HIS A 212 -15.07 7.36 -31.90
N ILE A 213 -15.24 8.56 -31.33
CA ILE A 213 -15.56 9.78 -32.09
C ILE A 213 -14.46 10.10 -33.12
N ALA A 214 -13.19 9.96 -32.74
CA ALA A 214 -12.09 10.18 -33.67
C ALA A 214 -12.12 9.17 -34.83
N SER A 215 -12.45 7.90 -34.55
CA SER A 215 -12.62 6.87 -35.58
C SER A 215 -13.77 7.19 -36.54
N THR A 216 -14.95 7.56 -36.04
CA THR A 216 -16.10 7.88 -36.91
C THR A 216 -15.81 9.07 -37.82
N ILE A 217 -15.13 10.10 -37.30
CA ILE A 217 -14.67 11.23 -38.13
C ILE A 217 -13.68 10.77 -39.20
N ALA A 218 -12.75 9.88 -38.86
CA ALA A 218 -11.79 9.33 -39.83
C ALA A 218 -12.46 8.49 -40.92
N ASP A 219 -13.55 7.80 -40.59
CA ASP A 219 -14.37 7.03 -41.51
C ASP A 219 -15.35 7.91 -42.34
N GLY A 220 -15.38 9.22 -42.08
CA GLY A 220 -16.24 10.18 -42.79
C GLY A 220 -17.67 10.29 -42.26
N ASP A 221 -17.98 9.61 -41.15
CA ASP A 221 -19.27 9.73 -40.46
C ASP A 221 -19.23 10.93 -39.50
N LEU A 222 -19.90 12.00 -39.90
CA LEU A 222 -19.98 13.27 -39.18
C LEU A 222 -21.29 13.42 -38.39
N THR A 223 -22.03 12.33 -38.16
CA THR A 223 -23.28 12.35 -37.38
C THR A 223 -23.08 12.79 -35.93
N GLU A 224 -24.16 13.31 -35.34
CA GLU A 224 -24.10 13.86 -33.99
C GLU A 224 -23.95 12.77 -32.93
N HIS A 225 -22.89 12.86 -32.12
CA HIS A 225 -22.66 12.00 -30.97
C HIS A 225 -22.84 12.82 -29.68
N GLN A 226 -23.50 12.23 -28.67
CA GLN A 226 -23.58 12.86 -27.35
C GLN A 226 -22.18 12.99 -26.74
N ILE A 227 -21.81 14.22 -26.39
CA ILE A 227 -20.57 14.55 -25.70
C ILE A 227 -20.88 14.62 -24.21
N ALA A 228 -20.13 13.86 -23.41
CA ALA A 228 -20.30 13.86 -21.96
C ALA A 228 -19.98 15.25 -21.37
N ASP A 229 -20.80 15.70 -20.43
CA ASP A 229 -20.64 16.98 -19.74
C ASP A 229 -19.58 16.86 -18.64
N GLY A 230 -18.58 17.75 -18.62
CA GLY A 230 -17.47 17.65 -17.70
C GLY A 230 -16.50 18.82 -17.80
N LYS A 231 -15.72 19.03 -16.74
CA LYS A 231 -14.75 20.15 -16.63
C LYS A 231 -13.29 19.69 -16.64
N ASP A 232 -13.05 18.39 -16.64
CA ASP A 232 -11.71 17.80 -16.64
C ASP A 232 -11.10 17.76 -18.05
N GLU A 233 -9.83 17.39 -18.11
CA GLU A 233 -9.05 17.32 -19.36
C GLU A 233 -9.66 16.32 -20.35
N THR A 234 -10.33 15.27 -19.87
CA THR A 234 -10.97 14.27 -20.74
C THR A 234 -12.26 14.79 -21.37
N ALA A 235 -13.04 15.57 -20.63
CA ALA A 235 -14.21 16.27 -21.14
C ALA A 235 -13.80 17.37 -22.14
N GLN A 236 -12.75 18.14 -21.86
CA GLN A 236 -12.21 19.12 -22.80
C GLN A 236 -11.75 18.48 -24.12
N LEU A 237 -11.14 17.29 -24.06
CA LEU A 237 -10.78 16.51 -25.25
C LEU A 237 -12.02 16.15 -26.08
N LEU A 238 -13.06 15.61 -25.44
CA LEU A 238 -14.32 15.25 -26.09
C LEU A 238 -15.02 16.48 -26.72
N ILE A 239 -15.07 17.61 -26.02
CA ILE A 239 -15.62 18.88 -26.52
C ILE A 239 -14.83 19.36 -27.74
N THR A 240 -13.51 19.26 -27.70
CA THR A 240 -12.63 19.70 -28.80
C THR A 240 -12.82 18.82 -30.05
N LEU A 241 -12.92 17.51 -29.88
CA LEU A 241 -13.27 16.58 -30.98
C LEU A 241 -14.65 16.88 -31.56
N GLY A 242 -15.63 17.19 -30.71
CA GLY A 242 -16.96 17.64 -31.14
C GLY A 242 -16.92 18.90 -32.01
N ARG A 243 -16.14 19.91 -31.59
CA ARG A 243 -15.93 21.14 -32.37
C ARG A 243 -15.24 20.86 -33.71
N MET A 244 -14.23 19.99 -33.73
CA MET A 244 -13.55 19.57 -34.96
C MET A 244 -14.53 18.94 -35.95
N ARG A 245 -15.36 18.00 -35.49
CA ARG A 245 -16.41 17.38 -36.29
C ARG A 245 -17.41 18.42 -36.82
N THR A 246 -17.92 19.31 -35.97
CA THR A 246 -18.87 20.36 -36.40
C THR A 246 -18.27 21.26 -37.49
N ASN A 247 -17.00 21.63 -37.37
CA ASN A 247 -16.32 22.42 -38.40
C ASN A 247 -16.15 21.63 -39.71
N LEU A 248 -15.83 20.34 -39.65
CA LEU A 248 -15.74 19.49 -40.85
C LEU A 248 -17.11 19.35 -41.52
N HIS A 249 -18.18 19.11 -40.75
CA HIS A 249 -19.54 18.99 -41.28
C HIS A 249 -19.97 20.29 -41.99
N GLY A 250 -19.79 21.44 -41.34
CA GLY A 250 -20.10 22.74 -41.94
C GLY A 250 -19.27 23.03 -43.20
N THR A 251 -18.02 22.56 -43.26
CA THR A 251 -17.19 22.68 -44.47
C THR A 251 -17.76 21.85 -45.63
N ILE A 252 -18.21 20.62 -45.35
CA ILE A 252 -18.84 19.76 -46.36
C ILE A 252 -20.18 20.34 -46.84
N GLU A 253 -20.99 20.91 -45.95
CA GLU A 253 -22.23 21.62 -46.32
C GLU A 253 -21.95 22.82 -47.24
N GLN A 254 -20.92 23.62 -46.94
CA GLN A 254 -20.51 24.73 -47.79
C GLN A 254 -20.04 24.26 -49.18
N ILE A 255 -19.29 23.16 -49.24
CA ILE A 255 -18.87 22.55 -50.53
C ILE A 255 -20.10 22.09 -51.32
N TYR A 256 -21.07 21.43 -50.67
CA TYR A 256 -22.30 20.98 -51.32
C TYR A 256 -23.14 22.17 -51.85
N ALA A 257 -23.27 23.23 -51.06
CA ALA A 257 -23.94 24.46 -51.48
C ALA A 257 -23.22 25.12 -52.67
N ALA A 258 -21.89 25.23 -52.63
CA ALA A 258 -21.09 25.77 -53.73
C ALA A 258 -21.22 24.91 -55.00
N ALA A 259 -21.21 23.58 -54.89
CA ALA A 259 -21.43 22.67 -56.01
C ALA A 259 -22.83 22.80 -56.60
N THR A 260 -23.86 22.98 -55.77
CA THR A 260 -25.24 23.22 -56.21
C THR A 260 -25.36 24.55 -56.96
N GLN A 261 -24.79 25.62 -56.42
CA GLN A 261 -24.76 26.93 -57.07
C GLN A 261 -24.02 26.86 -58.40
N LEU A 262 -22.88 26.17 -58.45
CA LEU A 262 -22.12 25.96 -59.68
C LEU A 262 -22.94 25.20 -60.72
N SER A 263 -23.64 24.14 -60.32
CA SER A 263 -24.53 23.37 -61.20
C SER A 263 -25.65 24.25 -61.80
N GLN A 264 -26.26 25.10 -60.98
CA GLN A 264 -27.27 26.07 -61.45
C GLN A 264 -26.66 27.06 -62.46
N SER A 265 -25.50 27.65 -62.15
CA SER A 265 -24.82 28.56 -63.08
C SER A 265 -24.40 27.89 -64.39
N VAL A 266 -24.01 26.60 -64.37
CA VAL A 266 -23.73 25.82 -65.58
C VAL A 266 -25.00 25.61 -66.42
N GLN A 267 -26.14 25.35 -65.79
CA GLN A 267 -27.43 25.22 -66.48
C GLN A 267 -27.88 26.54 -67.12
N GLU A 268 -27.72 27.65 -66.41
CA GLU A 268 -27.96 29.00 -66.94
C GLU A 268 -27.04 29.32 -68.12
N MET A 269 -25.75 29.02 -68.00
CA MET A 269 -24.78 29.18 -69.09
C MET A 269 -25.17 28.36 -70.33
N GLY A 270 -25.63 27.12 -70.15
CA GLY A 270 -26.14 26.29 -71.24
C GLY A 270 -27.34 26.93 -71.94
N THR A 271 -28.27 27.49 -71.16
CA THR A 271 -29.45 28.20 -71.69
C THR A 271 -29.03 29.47 -72.46
N ILE A 272 -28.09 30.25 -71.92
CA ILE A 272 -27.55 31.44 -72.59
C ILE A 272 -26.82 31.07 -73.90
N ALA A 273 -26.07 29.97 -73.90
CA ALA A 273 -25.39 29.47 -75.10
C ALA A 273 -26.39 29.06 -76.19
N GLU A 274 -27.50 28.40 -75.82
CA GLU A 274 -28.57 28.03 -76.75
C GLU A 274 -29.25 29.26 -77.35
N VAL A 275 -29.62 30.24 -76.50
CA VAL A 275 -30.18 31.52 -76.96
C VAL A 275 -29.19 32.27 -77.87
N SER A 276 -27.90 32.26 -77.52
CA SER A 276 -26.86 32.89 -78.34
C SER A 276 -26.71 32.21 -79.70
N ALA A 277 -26.75 30.88 -79.75
CA ALA A 277 -26.72 30.13 -81.02
C ALA A 277 -27.93 30.47 -81.90
N LEU A 278 -29.13 30.57 -81.31
CA LEU A 278 -30.34 31.00 -82.02
C LEU A 278 -30.21 32.43 -82.57
N ASN A 279 -29.73 33.38 -81.76
CA ASN A 279 -29.51 34.76 -82.18
C ASN A 279 -28.45 34.88 -83.29
N LEU A 280 -27.37 34.10 -83.21
CA LEU A 280 -26.35 34.04 -84.27
C LEU A 280 -26.92 33.49 -85.59
N GLN A 281 -27.87 32.56 -85.51
CA GLN A 281 -28.55 32.04 -86.69
C GLN A 281 -29.49 33.09 -87.31
N LEU A 282 -30.28 33.79 -86.48
CA LEU A 282 -31.10 34.91 -86.95
C LEU A 282 -30.24 36.03 -87.57
N GLN A 283 -29.13 36.36 -86.92
CA GLN A 283 -28.18 37.36 -87.42
C GLN A 283 -27.55 36.93 -88.75
N ASN A 284 -27.23 35.65 -88.94
CA ASN A 284 -26.79 35.14 -90.24
C ASN A 284 -27.87 35.33 -91.31
N THR A 285 -29.13 35.05 -90.99
CA THR A 285 -30.25 35.27 -91.93
C THR A 285 -30.44 36.74 -92.26
N GLU A 286 -30.32 37.64 -91.29
CA GLU A 286 -30.36 39.10 -91.55
C GLU A 286 -29.17 39.54 -92.40
N ILE A 287 -27.98 39.00 -92.18
CA ILE A 287 -26.79 39.26 -93.02
C ILE A 287 -27.04 38.76 -94.45
N GLU A 288 -27.63 37.58 -94.64
CA GLU A 288 -28.00 37.07 -95.96
C GLU A 288 -29.02 37.99 -96.64
N GLN A 289 -30.04 38.45 -95.91
CA GLN A 289 -31.02 39.41 -96.44
C GLN A 289 -30.39 40.76 -96.77
N ALA A 290 -29.48 41.27 -95.93
CA ALA A 290 -28.73 42.48 -96.19
C ALA A 290 -27.85 42.32 -97.42
N ALA A 291 -27.20 41.16 -97.61
CA ALA A 291 -26.43 40.84 -98.81
C ALA A 291 -27.32 40.80 -100.06
N VAL A 292 -28.52 40.22 -99.97
CA VAL A 292 -29.53 40.25 -101.05
C VAL A 292 -29.98 41.67 -101.35
N ALA A 293 -30.28 42.48 -100.33
CA ALA A 293 -30.68 43.87 -100.48
C ALA A 293 -29.56 44.72 -101.09
N VAL A 294 -28.31 44.54 -100.67
CA VAL A 294 -27.13 45.18 -101.27
C VAL A 294 -26.99 44.77 -102.74
N ASN A 295 -27.23 43.50 -103.07
CA ASN A 295 -27.19 43.01 -104.45
C ASN A 295 -28.32 43.62 -105.30
N GLN A 296 -29.54 43.69 -104.78
CA GLN A 296 -30.67 44.37 -105.43
C GLN A 296 -30.42 45.88 -105.59
N MET A 297 -29.89 46.55 -104.57
CA MET A 297 -29.48 47.95 -104.64
C MET A 297 -28.38 48.17 -105.68
N SER A 298 -27.43 47.24 -105.79
CA SER A 298 -26.39 47.28 -106.82
C SER A 298 -27.00 47.14 -108.22
N GLN A 299 -27.96 46.23 -108.42
CA GLN A 299 -28.71 46.12 -109.68
C GLN A 299 -29.52 47.38 -109.99
N ALA A 300 -30.22 47.94 -109.01
CA ALA A 300 -30.97 49.18 -109.18
C ALA A 300 -30.03 50.37 -109.49
N ALA A 301 -28.85 50.44 -108.89
CA ALA A 301 -27.85 51.45 -109.22
C ALA A 301 -27.33 51.29 -110.66
N VAL A 302 -27.13 50.05 -111.13
CA VAL A 302 -26.82 49.77 -112.54
C VAL A 302 -27.97 50.18 -113.45
N GLU A 303 -29.22 49.94 -113.05
CA GLU A 303 -30.42 50.31 -113.81
C GLU A 303 -30.59 51.85 -113.89
N VAL A 304 -30.37 52.57 -112.79
CA VAL A 304 -30.39 54.04 -112.75
C VAL A 304 -29.23 54.62 -113.55
N ALA A 305 -28.04 54.05 -113.48
CA ALA A 305 -26.91 54.45 -114.33
C ALA A 305 -27.21 54.22 -115.82
N GLY A 306 -27.87 53.10 -116.15
CA GLY A 306 -28.36 52.80 -117.50
C GLY A 306 -29.40 53.82 -117.97
N ASN A 307 -30.39 54.15 -117.14
CA ASN A 307 -31.40 55.16 -117.46
C ASN A 307 -30.81 56.56 -117.61
N ALA A 308 -29.89 56.96 -116.73
CA ALA A 308 -29.19 58.24 -116.85
C ALA A 308 -28.37 58.31 -118.16
N SER A 309 -27.72 57.21 -118.55
CA SER A 309 -27.01 57.12 -119.83
C SER A 309 -27.97 57.25 -121.03
N ASN A 310 -29.14 56.63 -120.96
CA ASN A 310 -30.17 56.72 -122.02
C ASN A 310 -30.74 58.15 -122.12
N THR A 311 -31.03 58.81 -121.00
CA THR A 311 -31.52 60.20 -121.00
C THR A 311 -30.47 61.18 -121.57
N VAL A 312 -29.18 60.94 -121.31
CA VAL A 312 -28.09 61.73 -121.93
C VAL A 312 -28.04 61.52 -123.44
N THR A 313 -28.25 60.28 -123.93
CA THR A 313 -28.27 60.01 -125.38
C THR A 313 -29.52 60.59 -126.07
N GLU A 314 -30.66 60.68 -125.37
CA GLU A 314 -31.88 61.34 -125.88
C GLU A 314 -31.79 62.89 -125.85
N SER A 315 -30.98 63.47 -124.96
CA SER A 315 -30.84 64.93 -124.84
C SER A 315 -29.85 65.55 -125.85
N GLU A 316 -29.12 64.73 -126.63
CA GLU A 316 -28.17 65.17 -127.66
C GLU A 316 -28.68 65.01 -129.11
N ALA A 317 -29.98 64.70 -129.31
CA ALA A 317 -30.64 64.57 -130.62
C ALA A 317 -31.63 65.72 -130.90
#